data_AF-R5AVV4-F1
#
_entry.id   AF-R5AVV4-F1
#
_cell.length_a   1.000
_cell.length_b   1.000
_cell.length_c   1.000
_cell.angle_alpha   90.00
_cell.angle_beta   90.00
_cell.angle_gamma   90.00
#
_symmetry.space_group_name_H-M   'P 1'
#
loop_
_entity.id
_entity.type
_entity.pdbx_description
1 polymer ?
#
loop_
_entity_poly.entity_id
_entity_poly.type
_entity_poly.pdbx_seq_one_letter_code
_entity_poly.pdbx_strand_id
1 'polypeptide(L)' 'MARPIRNTPVLYGKDAERFLADISHLPPAEERRRERARIEKSVDDFMELVASFKGIENNGSSDPVYPN' A
#
# COMPACT_ATOMS: atom_id res chain seq x y z
N MET A 1 -15.00 -6.40 -11.00
CA MET A 1 -14.24 -5.25 -11.55
C MET A 1 -14.34 -4.10 -10.57
N ALA A 2 -13.25 -3.37 -10.30
CA ALA A 2 -13.29 -2.20 -9.41
C ALA A 2 -14.24 -1.13 -9.99
N ARG A 3 -15.01 -0.46 -9.12
CA ARG A 3 -15.90 0.64 -9.55
C ARG A 3 -15.04 1.84 -9.98
N PRO A 4 -15.40 2.57 -11.05
CA PRO A 4 -14.68 3.78 -11.44
C PRO A 4 -14.69 4.79 -10.27
N ILE A 5 -13.52 5.35 -9.97
CA ILE A 5 -13.41 6.40 -8.96
C ILE A 5 -13.99 7.68 -9.58
N ARG A 6 -15.02 8.23 -8.95
CA ARG A 6 -15.82 9.37 -9.46
C ARG A 6 -14.98 10.59 -9.88
N ASN A 7 -13.81 10.78 -9.28
CA ASN A 7 -12.94 11.94 -9.49
C ASN A 7 -11.71 11.64 -10.34
N THR A 8 -11.56 10.43 -10.90
CA THR A 8 -10.44 10.17 -11.81
C THR A 8 -10.67 10.95 -13.10
N PRO A 9 -9.81 11.94 -13.43
CA PRO A 9 -9.97 12.70 -14.65
C PRO A 9 -9.83 11.77 -15.85
N VAL A 10 -10.76 11.86 -16.79
CA VAL A 10 -10.63 11.11 -18.05
C VAL A 10 -9.69 11.89 -18.96
N LEU A 11 -8.50 11.33 -19.19
CA LEU A 11 -7.49 11.93 -20.04
C LEU A 11 -7.66 11.45 -21.49
N TYR A 12 -7.46 12.36 -22.45
CA TYR A 12 -7.56 12.06 -23.88
C TYR A 12 -6.39 12.67 -24.65
N GLY A 13 -6.14 12.12 -25.85
CA GLY A 13 -5.15 12.63 -26.80
C GLY A 13 -3.78 12.85 -26.15
N LYS A 14 -3.20 14.03 -26.39
CA LYS A 14 -1.85 14.39 -25.92
C LYS A 14 -1.69 14.34 -24.40
N ASP A 15 -2.74 14.62 -23.64
CA ASP A 15 -2.68 14.54 -22.18
C ASP A 15 -2.68 13.09 -21.68
N ALA A 16 -3.37 12.18 -22.37
CA ALA A 16 -3.28 10.75 -22.08
C ALA A 16 -1.87 10.21 -22.41
N GLU A 17 -1.30 10.63 -23.53
CA GLU A 17 0.07 10.25 -23.94
C GLU A 17 1.11 10.72 -22.93
N ARG A 18 1.01 11.98 -22.47
CA ARG A 18 1.90 12.54 -21.43
C ARG A 18 1.80 11.75 -20.13
N PHE A 19 0.58 11.49 -19.67
CA PHE A 19 0.36 10.72 -18.46
C PHE A 19 0.94 9.31 -18.57
N LEU A 20 0.73 8.62 -19.70
CA LEU A 20 1.29 7.30 -19.96
C LEU A 20 2.81 7.32 -19.95
N ALA A 21 3.43 8.32 -20.59
CA ALA A 21 4.88 8.47 -20.57
C ALA A 21 5.39 8.64 -19.13
N ASP A 22 4.75 9.49 -18.33
CA ASP A 22 5.14 9.75 -16.95
C ASP A 22 5.06 8.48 -16.07
N ILE A 23 3.99 7.68 -16.18
CA ILE A 23 3.82 6.47 -15.36
C ILE A 23 4.58 5.24 -15.88
N SER A 24 4.97 5.23 -17.15
CA SER A 24 5.68 4.09 -17.76
C SER A 24 7.12 3.93 -17.26
N HIS A 25 7.71 5.01 -16.76
CA HIS A 25 9.07 5.02 -16.26
C HIS A 25 9.10 4.51 -14.82
N LEU A 26 9.33 3.20 -14.69
CA LEU A 26 9.57 2.59 -13.39
C LEU A 26 10.99 2.91 -12.90
N PRO A 27 11.17 3.17 -11.59
CA PRO A 27 12.50 3.24 -11.00
C PRO A 27 13.29 1.94 -11.22
N PRO A 28 14.64 1.99 -11.19
CA PRO A 28 15.49 0.81 -11.30
C PRO A 28 15.07 -0.32 -10.36
N ALA A 29 15.32 -1.56 -10.78
CA ALA A 29 14.89 -2.74 -10.01
C ALA A 29 15.47 -2.80 -8.59
N GLU A 30 16.66 -2.23 -8.36
CA GLU A 30 17.26 -2.11 -7.04
C GLU A 30 16.50 -1.13 -6.14
N GLU A 31 16.18 0.06 -6.64
CA GLU A 31 15.42 1.07 -5.91
C GLU A 31 14.03 0.54 -5.55
N ARG A 32 13.36 -0.15 -6.48
CA ARG A 32 12.06 -0.79 -6.21
C ARG A 32 12.15 -1.86 -5.12
N ARG A 33 13.24 -2.64 -5.05
CA ARG A 33 13.45 -3.64 -3.98
C ARG A 33 13.65 -2.97 -2.63
N ARG A 34 14.48 -1.92 -2.58
CA ARG A 34 14.71 -1.13 -1.37
C ARG A 34 13.42 -0.51 -0.84
N GLU A 35 12.60 0.05 -1.72
CA GLU A 35 11.34 0.67 -1.34
C GLU A 35 10.33 -0.35 -0.82
N ARG A 36 10.25 -1.55 -1.44
CA ARG A 36 9.43 -2.65 -0.92
C ARG A 36 9.84 -3.06 0.49
N ALA A 37 11.13 -3.25 0.74
CA ALA A 37 11.63 -3.60 2.07
C ALA A 37 11.35 -2.51 3.11
N ARG A 38 11.42 -1.22 2.71
CA ARG A 38 11.07 -0.09 3.59
C ARG A 38 9.59 -0.10 3.96
N ILE A 39 8.71 -0.36 2.99
CA ILE A 39 7.26 -0.43 3.20
C ILE A 39 6.91 -1.62 4.11
N GLU A 40 7.47 -2.80 3.83
CA GLU A 40 7.26 -4.01 4.63
C GLU A 40 7.61 -3.76 6.10
N LYS A 41 8.81 -3.24 6.36
CA LYS A 41 9.21 -2.85 7.71
C LYS A 41 8.23 -1.85 8.36
N SER A 42 7.80 -0.84 7.62
CA SER A 42 6.86 0.16 8.14
C SER A 42 5.49 -0.44 8.47
N VAL A 43 5.05 -1.47 7.75
CA VAL A 43 3.82 -2.20 8.04
C VAL A 43 4.00 -3.05 9.28
N ASP A 44 5.12 -3.76 9.41
CA ASP A 44 5.44 -4.56 10.59
C ASP A 44 5.46 -3.70 11.85
N ASP A 45 6.19 -2.57 11.82
CA ASP A 45 6.28 -1.61 12.93
C ASP A 45 4.87 -1.08 13.32
N PHE A 46 4.02 -0.81 12.34
CA PHE A 46 2.65 -0.36 12.58
C PHE A 46 1.78 -1.45 13.20
N MET A 47 1.88 -2.68 12.70
CA MET A 47 1.09 -3.81 13.20
C MET A 47 1.51 -4.19 14.62
N GLU A 48 2.81 -4.11 14.96
CA GLU A 48 3.30 -4.25 16.33
C GLU A 48 2.70 -3.17 17.25
N LEU A 49 2.70 -1.91 16.80
CA LEU A 49 2.09 -0.82 17.55
C LEU A 49 0.59 -1.06 17.79
N VAL A 50 -0.16 -1.41 16.75
CA VAL A 50 -1.60 -1.73 16.86
C VAL A 50 -1.83 -2.92 17.79
N ALA A 51 -1.00 -3.96 17.72
CA ALA A 51 -1.08 -5.12 18.61
C ALA A 51 -0.84 -4.71 20.07
N SER A 52 0.09 -3.79 20.33
CA SER A 52 0.34 -3.28 21.68
C SER A 52 -0.89 -2.57 22.27
N PHE A 53 -1.63 -1.80 21.46
CA PHE A 53 -2.88 -1.17 21.88
C PHE A 53 -4.04 -2.17 22.01
N LYS A 54 -4.16 -3.12 21.07
CA LYS A 54 -5.20 -4.15 21.12
C LYS A 54 -5.01 -5.11 22.30
N GLY A 55 -3.76 -5.34 22.73
CA GLY A 55 -3.44 -6.10 23.94
C GLY A 55 -3.84 -5.41 25.25
N ILE A 56 -3.96 -4.07 25.25
CA ILE A 56 -4.48 -3.30 26.39
C ILE A 56 -6.01 -3.48 26.50
N GLU A 57 -6.70 -3.70 25.37
CA GLU A 57 -8.15 -3.92 25.33
C GLU A 57 -8.54 -5.37 25.65
N ASN A 58 -7.67 -6.34 25.33
CA ASN A 58 -7.97 -7.77 25.44
C ASN A 58 -7.41 -8.44 26.72
N ASN A 59 -7.89 -7.99 27.88
CA ASN A 59 -8.19 -8.91 29.00
C ASN A 59 -9.47 -9.75 28.72
N GLY A 60 -9.82 -9.93 27.44
CA GLY A 60 -10.95 -10.70 26.97
C GLY A 60 -10.70 -11.23 25.55
N SER A 61 -10.57 -12.55 25.46
CA SER A 61 -10.61 -13.39 24.24
C SER A 61 -9.42 -13.36 23.26
N SER A 62 -8.76 -14.52 23.21
CA SER A 62 -7.72 -14.92 22.30
C SER A 62 -8.32 -15.55 21.04
N ASP A 63 -8.04 -15.00 19.86
CA ASP A 63 -7.97 -15.77 18.60
C ASP A 63 -7.08 -15.01 17.58
N PRO A 64 -6.12 -15.69 16.92
CA PRO A 64 -5.24 -15.05 15.94
C PRO A 64 -5.97 -14.90 14.58
N VAL A 65 -6.03 -13.67 14.07
CA VAL A 65 -6.81 -13.29 12.86
C VAL A 65 -6.00 -13.33 11.56
N TYR A 66 -4.71 -13.69 11.57
CA TYR A 66 -3.88 -13.66 10.35
C TYR A 66 -3.14 -14.99 10.11
N PRO A 67 -3.18 -15.56 8.88
CA PRO A 67 -2.44 -16.76 8.53
C PRO A 67 -0.99 -16.44 8.11
N ASN A 68 -0.12 -17.46 8.25
CA ASN A 68 1.30 -17.48 7.86
C ASN A 68 1.52 -17.40 6.34
#